data_AF-A0A3P1ZZ12-F1
#
_entry.id   AF-A0A3P1ZZ12-F1
#
_cell.length_a   1.000
_cell.length_b   1.000
_cell.length_c   1.000
_cell.angle_alpha   90.00
_cell.angle_beta   90.00
_cell.angle_gamma   90.00
#
_symmetry.space_group_name_H-M   'P 1'
#
loop_
_entity.id
_entity.type
_entity.pdbx_description
1 polymer ?
#
loop_
_entity_poly.entity_id
_entity_poly.type
_entity_poly.pdbx_seq_one_letter_code
_entity_poly.pdbx_strand_id
1 'polypeptide(L)'
;MLNRDYKQTKFLMPLVAALGLSVFSSCSPDEDMSPIVIEKSESAKFYAKSEFTTKEAVDGKRVWRVESAPEAANYILQDTTESTVCFIPITAGDYKLSLNAMKDGREYKELYTVSVEAPEKEPSPYIAKIFDILPAPGQFTNQLPLYRPDGEEWARWTDYMKWTERSLVGKAKGELISLGGFGGYIVFGFDHTILNVAGLRDFRVDGNAFFAAANPNPNAPKKGGSCEPGIIEVAYDKNKNGKPDDGWYEIAGSEYNNPKAIRNYEITYYRPETEEKDADYDPEKTFITIKKYIRWEDNQGHSGYLEKNTWHNQSYYPGWVKEDKLTFHGTRLPDNAVEESGEGKYWVQYCFDYGYVDNLPNGMADNAVDIDWAVDKDGKKVHLPGIDFVRVYCAMRQECGWLGETSTEIQGATDLHLSGKRITTRP
;
A
#
# COMPACT_ATOMS: atom_id res chain seq x y z
N MET A 1 31.47 -102.07 20.93
CA MET A 1 32.22 -102.07 19.66
C MET A 1 33.17 -100.89 19.75
N LEU A 2 34.45 -101.16 20.05
CA LEU A 2 35.56 -101.12 19.09
C LEU A 2 35.59 -99.75 18.38
N ASN A 3 36.60 -98.90 18.48
CA ASN A 3 37.98 -98.98 18.96
C ASN A 3 38.46 -97.51 19.03
N ARG A 4 39.20 -97.07 20.07
CA ARG A 4 40.69 -97.00 20.09
C ARG A 4 41.22 -96.12 18.95
N ASP A 5 41.98 -95.04 19.19
CA ASP A 5 43.29 -95.01 19.87
C ASP A 5 43.71 -93.54 20.13
N TYR A 6 44.22 -93.16 21.32
CA TYR A 6 45.65 -93.17 21.76
C TYR A 6 46.51 -92.13 21.00
N LYS A 7 47.37 -91.25 21.55
CA LYS A 7 48.26 -91.18 22.73
C LYS A 7 48.58 -89.68 23.01
N GLN A 8 48.51 -89.18 24.25
CA GLN A 8 49.62 -89.04 25.23
C GLN A 8 50.87 -88.32 24.67
N THR A 9 51.37 -87.22 25.26
CA THR A 9 52.18 -87.23 26.50
C THR A 9 52.42 -85.76 26.96
N LYS A 10 52.05 -85.39 28.20
CA LYS A 10 52.88 -85.19 29.42
C LYS A 10 53.87 -84.00 29.38
N PHE A 11 53.79 -83.05 30.32
CA PHE A 11 54.48 -83.05 31.64
C PHE A 11 54.24 -81.75 32.48
N LEU A 12 54.04 -81.94 33.79
CA LEU A 12 54.26 -81.11 35.02
C LEU A 12 53.96 -79.57 35.04
N MET A 13 52.98 -79.05 35.83
CA MET A 13 52.93 -78.71 37.29
C MET A 13 53.84 -77.51 37.70
N PRO A 14 53.50 -76.64 38.70
CA PRO A 14 52.33 -76.57 39.60
C PRO A 14 51.68 -75.16 39.79
N LEU A 15 50.58 -75.14 40.57
CA LEU A 15 49.99 -74.08 41.43
C LEU A 15 50.19 -72.58 41.10
N VAL A 16 49.10 -71.77 41.19
CA VAL A 16 48.97 -70.61 42.11
C VAL A 16 47.64 -69.85 41.91
N ALA A 17 47.00 -69.59 43.05
CA ALA A 17 46.09 -68.50 43.46
C ALA A 17 44.94 -67.99 42.57
N ALA A 18 43.77 -67.94 43.22
CA ALA A 18 42.61 -67.16 42.83
C ALA A 18 42.90 -65.65 42.76
N LEU A 19 42.43 -64.99 41.71
CA LEU A 19 42.21 -63.55 41.66
C LEU A 19 40.78 -63.27 41.15
N GLY A 20 40.10 -62.35 41.84
CA GLY A 20 38.73 -61.96 41.55
C GLY A 20 38.57 -61.31 40.18
N LEU A 21 37.43 -61.59 39.53
CA LEU A 21 36.98 -60.88 38.35
C LEU A 21 36.45 -59.50 38.75
N SER A 22 37.18 -58.47 38.39
CA SER A 22 36.64 -57.11 38.23
C SER A 22 35.90 -57.03 36.91
N VAL A 23 34.61 -56.71 36.98
CA VAL A 23 33.78 -56.35 35.83
C VAL A 23 34.22 -54.94 35.38
N PHE A 24 34.88 -54.83 34.23
CA PHE A 24 35.10 -53.55 33.58
C PHE A 24 33.87 -53.18 32.76
N SER A 25 33.05 -52.28 33.30
CA SER A 25 32.08 -51.52 32.51
C SER A 25 32.86 -50.53 31.64
N SER A 26 32.90 -50.78 30.33
CA SER A 26 33.37 -49.83 29.34
C SER A 26 32.29 -48.76 29.14
N CYS A 27 32.33 -47.69 29.94
CA CYS A 27 31.66 -46.44 29.57
C CYS A 27 32.52 -45.75 28.51
N SER A 28 32.06 -45.74 27.26
CA SER A 28 32.38 -44.64 26.35
C SER A 28 31.86 -43.34 27.00
N PRO A 29 32.60 -42.23 26.99
CA PRO A 29 32.05 -40.96 27.43
C PRO A 29 30.94 -40.60 26.44
N ASP A 30 29.69 -40.60 26.89
CA ASP A 30 28.60 -39.99 26.12
C ASP A 30 29.01 -38.53 25.89
N GLU A 31 29.25 -38.14 24.64
CA GLU A 31 29.51 -36.75 24.29
C GLU A 31 28.31 -35.92 24.76
N ASP A 32 28.59 -34.83 25.49
CA ASP A 32 27.56 -33.92 25.96
C ASP A 32 26.86 -33.26 24.76
N MET A 33 25.70 -33.78 24.41
CA MET A 33 24.83 -33.30 23.33
C MET A 33 23.86 -32.20 23.78
N SER A 34 24.09 -31.57 24.94
CA SER A 34 23.27 -30.43 25.40
C SER A 34 23.23 -29.31 24.35
N PRO A 35 22.11 -28.59 24.17
CA PRO A 35 22.05 -27.52 23.19
C PRO A 35 23.12 -26.45 23.45
N ILE A 36 23.84 -26.05 22.39
CA ILE A 36 24.74 -24.90 22.49
C ILE A 36 23.87 -23.64 22.49
N VAL A 37 23.93 -22.85 23.56
CA VAL A 37 23.20 -21.59 23.68
C VAL A 37 24.17 -20.43 23.57
N ILE A 38 23.92 -19.53 22.63
CA ILE A 38 24.68 -18.28 22.46
C ILE A 38 23.77 -17.10 22.75
N GLU A 39 24.11 -16.32 23.77
CA GLU A 39 23.41 -15.08 24.10
C GLU A 39 24.05 -13.89 23.39
N LYS A 40 23.22 -13.03 22.82
CA LYS A 40 23.59 -11.81 22.10
C LYS A 40 22.72 -10.65 22.59
N SER A 41 23.30 -9.46 22.59
CA SER A 41 22.59 -8.22 22.89
C SER A 41 22.73 -7.28 21.71
N GLU A 42 21.61 -6.78 21.19
CA GLU A 42 21.55 -5.90 20.04
C GLU A 42 20.62 -4.71 20.35
N SER A 43 20.68 -3.67 19.52
CA SER A 43 19.70 -2.59 19.53
C SER A 43 19.01 -2.50 18.17
N ALA A 44 17.76 -2.05 18.19
CA ALA A 44 16.99 -1.74 16.98
C ALA A 44 16.28 -0.40 17.15
N LYS A 45 16.02 0.27 16.02
CA LYS A 45 15.27 1.52 16.02
C LYS A 45 13.81 1.24 15.78
N PHE A 46 12.95 1.97 16.49
CA PHE A 46 11.52 1.98 16.21
C PHE A 46 11.26 2.23 14.73
N TYR A 47 10.41 1.40 14.14
CA TYR A 47 9.96 1.45 12.76
C TYR A 47 11.09 1.61 11.74
N ALA A 48 12.15 0.84 11.95
CA ALA A 48 13.25 0.69 11.01
C ALA A 48 13.56 -0.79 10.79
N LYS A 49 14.03 -1.12 9.59
CA LYS A 49 14.50 -2.47 9.28
C LYS A 49 15.83 -2.76 9.97
N SER A 50 15.84 -3.77 10.83
CA SER A 50 17.04 -4.36 11.43
C SER A 50 17.23 -5.78 10.90
N GLU A 51 18.48 -6.16 10.65
CA GLU A 51 18.83 -7.50 10.17
C GLU A 51 19.74 -8.19 11.19
N PHE A 52 19.34 -9.37 11.66
CA PHE A 52 20.16 -10.18 12.57
C PHE A 52 20.61 -11.43 11.83
N THR A 53 21.93 -11.62 11.76
CA THR A 53 22.55 -12.72 11.02
C THR A 53 23.26 -13.68 11.96
N THR A 54 23.04 -14.98 11.79
CA THR A 54 23.90 -15.98 12.42
C THR A 54 25.22 -16.07 11.65
N LYS A 55 26.34 -16.05 12.38
CA LYS A 55 27.69 -16.22 11.82
C LYS A 55 28.16 -17.67 11.90
N GLU A 56 27.36 -18.54 12.49
CA GLU A 56 27.71 -19.95 12.63
C GLU A 56 27.38 -20.73 11.36
N ALA A 57 28.28 -21.63 10.97
CA ALA A 57 27.97 -22.66 10.00
C ALA A 57 26.90 -23.58 10.62
N VAL A 58 25.67 -23.48 10.14
CA VAL A 58 24.54 -24.27 10.62
C VAL A 58 24.07 -25.22 9.53
N ASP A 59 23.74 -26.45 9.92
CA ASP A 59 23.15 -27.47 9.07
C ASP A 59 21.63 -27.41 9.11
N GLY A 60 20.99 -27.73 7.98
CA GLY A 60 19.55 -27.96 7.93
C GLY A 60 18.69 -26.71 8.14
N LYS A 61 17.51 -26.91 8.74
CA LYS A 61 16.44 -25.91 8.80
C LYS A 61 16.68 -24.92 9.94
N ARG A 62 16.70 -23.63 9.62
CA ARG A 62 16.72 -22.52 10.57
C ARG A 62 15.29 -22.10 10.91
N VAL A 63 15.05 -21.72 12.16
CA VAL A 63 13.76 -21.16 12.57
C VAL A 63 13.98 -20.01 13.55
N TRP A 64 13.73 -18.80 13.07
CA TRP A 64 13.67 -17.59 13.89
C TRP A 64 12.31 -17.41 14.54
N ARG A 65 12.29 -16.93 15.79
CA ARG A 65 11.07 -16.65 16.56
C ARG A 65 11.25 -15.46 17.48
N VAL A 66 10.13 -14.85 17.87
CA VAL A 66 10.08 -13.94 19.04
C VAL A 66 9.63 -14.76 20.24
N GLU A 67 10.48 -14.88 21.24
CA GLU A 67 10.25 -15.61 22.50
C GLU A 67 9.51 -14.75 23.52
N SER A 68 9.82 -13.45 23.55
CA SER A 68 9.10 -12.45 24.34
C SER A 68 9.13 -11.09 23.67
N ALA A 69 8.09 -10.30 23.88
CA ALA A 69 7.95 -8.95 23.39
C ALA A 69 7.26 -8.09 24.46
N PRO A 70 7.28 -6.75 24.33
CA PRO A 70 6.43 -5.88 25.13
C PRO A 70 4.94 -6.26 25.03
N GLU A 71 4.15 -5.89 26.04
CA GLU A 71 2.71 -6.13 26.03
C GLU A 71 2.04 -5.46 24.82
N ALA A 72 1.16 -6.18 24.13
CA ALA A 72 0.47 -5.72 22.92
C ALA A 72 1.42 -5.23 21.80
N ALA A 73 2.67 -5.71 21.78
CA ALA A 73 3.66 -5.29 20.79
C ALA A 73 3.23 -5.59 19.34
N ASN A 74 3.43 -4.60 18.49
CA ASN A 74 3.35 -4.71 17.04
C ASN A 74 4.77 -4.78 16.47
N TYR A 75 5.03 -5.73 15.58
CA TYR A 75 6.31 -5.88 14.90
C TYR A 75 6.15 -6.67 13.60
N ILE A 76 7.20 -6.72 12.80
CA ILE A 76 7.32 -7.58 11.62
C ILE A 76 8.58 -8.43 11.78
N LEU A 77 8.44 -9.74 11.57
CA LEU A 77 9.54 -10.69 11.51
C LEU A 77 9.45 -11.47 10.20
N GLN A 78 10.44 -11.30 9.32
CA GLN A 78 10.52 -11.92 8.00
C GLN A 78 11.81 -12.72 7.83
N ASP A 79 11.86 -13.55 6.79
CA ASP A 79 13.01 -14.40 6.48
C ASP A 79 13.36 -15.37 7.63
N THR A 80 12.32 -15.88 8.30
CA THR A 80 12.45 -16.68 9.52
C THR A 80 13.08 -18.06 9.32
N THR A 81 13.36 -18.45 8.07
CA THR A 81 14.10 -19.67 7.72
C THR A 81 15.49 -19.39 7.14
N GLU A 82 15.87 -18.12 7.04
CA GLU A 82 17.13 -17.70 6.45
C GLU A 82 18.24 -17.51 7.50
N SER A 83 19.49 -17.35 7.03
CA SER A 83 20.63 -17.03 7.90
C SER A 83 20.50 -15.65 8.53
N THR A 84 19.74 -14.78 7.87
CA THR A 84 19.50 -13.40 8.25
C THR A 84 18.00 -13.23 8.41
N VAL A 85 17.56 -12.79 9.58
CA VAL A 85 16.16 -12.44 9.84
C VAL A 85 15.99 -10.93 9.70
N CYS A 86 14.89 -10.52 9.09
CA CYS A 86 14.45 -9.13 9.05
C CYS A 86 13.50 -8.87 10.23
N PHE A 87 13.81 -7.86 11.04
CA PHE A 87 13.02 -7.43 12.19
C PHE A 87 12.70 -5.94 12.10
N ILE A 88 11.40 -5.60 12.17
CA ILE A 88 10.92 -4.21 12.21
C ILE A 88 10.03 -4.06 13.46
N PRO A 89 10.53 -3.44 14.54
CA PRO A 89 9.72 -3.20 15.73
C PRO A 89 8.81 -1.97 15.55
N ILE A 90 7.54 -2.09 15.88
CA ILE A 90 6.54 -1.00 15.87
C ILE A 90 6.05 -0.72 17.31
N THR A 91 6.78 -1.24 18.30
CA THR A 91 6.56 -0.97 19.72
C THR A 91 7.92 -0.94 20.39
N ALA A 92 8.19 0.12 21.14
CA ALA A 92 9.42 0.26 21.89
C ALA A 92 9.47 -0.71 23.09
N GLY A 93 10.67 -1.00 23.57
CA GLY A 93 10.92 -1.91 24.68
C GLY A 93 11.80 -3.10 24.29
N ASP A 94 11.91 -4.06 25.21
CA ASP A 94 12.82 -5.20 25.05
C ASP A 94 12.13 -6.40 24.42
N TYR A 95 12.75 -6.93 23.38
CA TYR A 95 12.36 -8.16 22.71
C TYR A 95 13.40 -9.25 22.98
N LYS A 96 12.94 -10.50 23.02
CA LYS A 96 13.81 -11.67 22.95
C LYS A 96 13.51 -12.42 21.67
N LEU A 97 14.47 -12.49 20.76
CA LEU A 97 14.39 -13.31 19.57
C LEU A 97 15.25 -14.56 19.76
N SER A 98 14.87 -15.65 19.10
CA SER A 98 15.69 -16.85 19.04
C SER A 98 15.85 -17.35 17.62
N LEU A 99 17.01 -17.95 17.35
CA LEU A 99 17.25 -18.82 16.21
C LEU A 99 17.50 -20.22 16.74
N ASN A 100 16.71 -21.19 16.29
CA ASN A 100 17.03 -22.61 16.49
C ASN A 100 17.54 -23.22 15.19
N ALA A 101 18.65 -23.95 15.27
CA ALA A 101 19.26 -24.67 14.16
C ALA A 101 19.97 -25.95 14.64
N MET A 102 20.48 -26.74 13.71
CA MET A 102 21.37 -27.87 14.00
C MET A 102 22.77 -27.56 13.48
N LYS A 103 23.81 -28.07 14.12
CA LYS A 103 25.19 -28.00 13.63
C LYS A 103 25.91 -29.28 14.03
N ASP A 104 26.43 -30.02 13.07
CA ASP A 104 27.16 -31.27 13.30
C ASP A 104 26.37 -32.29 14.15
N GLY A 105 25.04 -32.35 13.96
CA GLY A 105 24.15 -33.26 14.70
C GLY A 105 23.76 -32.80 16.11
N ARG A 106 24.17 -31.59 16.54
CA ARG A 106 23.84 -30.98 17.85
C ARG A 106 22.88 -29.81 17.69
N GLU A 107 21.97 -29.63 18.64
CA GLU A 107 21.06 -28.48 18.67
C GLU A 107 21.81 -27.20 19.03
N TYR A 108 21.50 -26.13 18.31
CA TYR A 108 22.14 -24.84 18.42
C TYR A 108 21.07 -23.75 18.54
N LYS A 109 21.13 -22.95 19.62
CA LYS A 109 20.18 -21.87 19.90
C LYS A 109 20.90 -20.55 20.10
N GLU A 110 20.59 -19.56 19.27
CA GLU A 110 20.99 -18.18 19.54
C GLU A 110 19.82 -17.44 20.21
N LEU A 111 20.11 -16.69 21.26
CA LEU A 111 19.17 -15.84 21.99
C LEU A 111 19.61 -14.39 21.86
N TYR A 112 18.77 -13.58 21.23
CA TYR A 112 19.00 -12.16 21.03
C TYR A 112 18.12 -11.37 22.00
N THR A 113 18.72 -10.59 22.89
CA THR A 113 18.02 -9.53 23.62
C THR A 113 18.14 -8.24 22.80
N VAL A 114 17.02 -7.75 22.28
CA VAL A 114 16.98 -6.57 21.42
C VAL A 114 16.25 -5.45 22.13
N SER A 115 16.98 -4.38 22.47
CA SER A 115 16.40 -3.17 23.05
C SER A 115 15.98 -2.20 21.95
N VAL A 116 14.71 -1.82 21.95
CA VAL A 116 14.12 -0.88 20.99
C VAL A 116 13.84 0.45 21.68
N GLU A 117 14.52 1.50 21.23
CA GLU A 117 14.31 2.86 21.72
C GLU A 117 12.96 3.41 21.26
N ALA A 118 12.28 4.16 22.13
CA ALA A 118 11.07 4.89 21.75
C ALA A 118 11.42 6.04 20.78
N PRO A 119 10.56 6.34 19.80
CA PRO A 119 10.79 7.47 18.91
C PRO A 119 10.69 8.79 19.69
N GLU A 120 11.42 9.83 19.25
CA GLU A 120 11.33 11.17 19.86
C GLU A 120 9.91 11.76 19.76
N LYS A 121 9.22 11.41 18.66
CA LYS A 121 7.82 11.73 18.41
C LYS A 121 7.15 10.48 17.86
N GLU A 122 6.04 10.08 18.48
CA GLU A 122 5.22 8.98 17.98
C GLU A 122 4.69 9.31 16.56
N PRO A 123 5.03 8.52 15.53
CA PRO A 123 4.54 8.76 14.18
C PRO A 123 3.06 8.45 14.09
N SER A 124 2.34 9.26 13.30
CA SER A 124 0.93 9.00 13.01
C SER A 124 0.82 8.08 11.80
N PRO A 125 -0.04 7.05 11.81
CA PRO A 125 -0.26 6.24 10.60
C PRO A 125 -1.02 7.00 9.49
N TYR A 126 -1.39 8.26 9.70
CA TYR A 126 -2.26 9.01 8.78
C TYR A 126 -1.51 10.16 8.09
N ILE A 127 -2.15 10.76 7.09
CA ILE A 127 -1.63 11.93 6.37
C ILE A 127 -1.19 13.01 7.37
N ALA A 128 0.06 13.46 7.25
CA ALA A 128 0.62 14.50 8.09
C ALA A 128 0.50 15.90 7.47
N LYS A 129 0.52 15.99 6.14
CA LYS A 129 0.53 17.27 5.43
C LYS A 129 0.01 17.17 4.00
N ILE A 130 -0.69 18.20 3.55
CA ILE A 130 -1.03 18.41 2.14
C ILE A 130 0.00 19.38 1.55
N PHE A 131 0.63 19.01 0.44
CA PHE A 131 1.64 19.82 -0.23
C PHE A 131 1.08 20.59 -1.41
N ASP A 132 0.15 19.98 -2.15
CA ASP A 132 -0.49 20.60 -3.30
C ASP A 132 -1.86 19.96 -3.56
N ILE A 133 -2.77 20.71 -4.17
CA ILE A 133 -4.06 20.21 -4.62
C ILE A 133 -4.61 21.10 -5.73
N LEU A 134 -5.06 20.48 -6.81
CA LEU A 134 -5.75 21.18 -7.88
C LEU A 134 -6.74 20.20 -8.52
N PRO A 135 -8.02 20.16 -8.09
CA PRO A 135 -9.04 19.47 -8.84
C PRO A 135 -9.17 20.03 -10.26
N ALA A 136 -9.56 19.16 -11.18
CA ALA A 136 -10.04 19.54 -12.49
C ALA A 136 -11.51 20.03 -12.37
N PRO A 137 -12.08 20.58 -13.45
CA PRO A 137 -13.49 20.89 -13.46
C PRO A 137 -14.35 19.64 -13.21
N GLY A 138 -15.40 19.79 -12.40
CA GLY A 138 -16.31 18.69 -12.04
C GLY A 138 -17.48 19.14 -11.17
N GLN A 139 -18.51 18.31 -11.06
CA GLN A 139 -19.76 18.61 -10.38
C GLN A 139 -19.62 18.83 -8.87
N PHE A 140 -18.54 18.33 -8.25
CA PHE A 140 -18.23 18.54 -6.83
C PHE A 140 -17.09 19.52 -6.60
N THR A 141 -16.46 20.00 -7.68
CA THR A 141 -15.49 21.10 -7.59
C THR A 141 -16.16 22.31 -6.95
N ASN A 142 -15.44 22.97 -6.04
CA ASN A 142 -15.93 24.03 -5.15
C ASN A 142 -16.93 23.59 -4.05
N GLN A 143 -17.28 22.30 -3.92
CA GLN A 143 -18.11 21.77 -2.84
C GLN A 143 -17.38 20.81 -1.91
N LEU A 144 -16.47 19.99 -2.45
CA LEU A 144 -15.76 18.96 -1.72
C LEU A 144 -14.24 19.11 -1.93
N PRO A 145 -13.56 19.99 -1.16
CA PRO A 145 -14.08 20.84 -0.10
C PRO A 145 -14.75 22.12 -0.61
N LEU A 146 -15.55 22.73 0.29
CA LEU A 146 -16.34 23.91 -0.01
C LEU A 146 -15.44 25.13 -0.27
N TYR A 147 -15.57 25.72 -1.46
CA TYR A 147 -15.00 27.01 -1.80
C TYR A 147 -16.04 28.12 -1.58
N ARG A 148 -15.66 29.17 -0.85
CA ARG A 148 -16.53 30.32 -0.52
C ARG A 148 -16.03 31.59 -1.23
N PRO A 149 -16.63 31.99 -2.35
CA PRO A 149 -16.17 33.13 -3.14
C PRO A 149 -16.42 34.49 -2.46
N ASP A 150 -17.31 34.55 -1.46
CA ASP A 150 -17.69 35.74 -0.68
C ASP A 150 -16.79 36.00 0.56
N GLY A 151 -15.77 35.17 0.79
CA GLY A 151 -14.70 35.43 1.77
C GLY A 151 -13.66 36.46 1.30
N GLU A 152 -12.82 36.95 2.20
CA GLU A 152 -11.72 37.89 1.88
C GLU A 152 -10.76 37.30 0.81
N GLU A 153 -10.20 38.12 -0.09
CA GLU A 153 -9.46 37.66 -1.28
C GLU A 153 -8.21 36.80 -0.95
N TRP A 154 -7.50 37.09 0.16
CA TRP A 154 -6.37 36.27 0.66
C TRP A 154 -6.82 34.93 1.26
N ALA A 155 -8.11 34.81 1.59
CA ALA A 155 -8.73 33.60 2.10
C ALA A 155 -9.05 32.61 0.96
N ARG A 156 -9.21 33.03 -0.31
CA ARG A 156 -9.72 32.15 -1.38
C ARG A 156 -8.89 30.87 -1.67
N TRP A 157 -7.58 30.98 -1.90
CA TRP A 157 -6.69 29.80 -2.09
C TRP A 157 -6.25 29.19 -0.75
N THR A 158 -5.90 30.04 0.22
CA THR A 158 -5.47 29.53 1.53
C THR A 158 -6.60 28.77 2.22
N ASP A 159 -7.87 29.08 1.96
CA ASP A 159 -9.01 28.36 2.50
C ASP A 159 -9.18 27.00 1.86
N TYR A 160 -9.01 26.83 0.54
CA TYR A 160 -9.15 25.52 -0.09
C TYR A 160 -8.10 24.53 0.42
N MET A 161 -6.83 24.95 0.48
CA MET A 161 -5.76 24.15 1.11
C MET A 161 -6.02 23.90 2.59
N LYS A 162 -6.38 24.93 3.38
CA LYS A 162 -6.70 24.77 4.81
C LYS A 162 -7.91 23.85 5.04
N TRP A 163 -8.93 23.92 4.19
CA TRP A 163 -10.08 23.03 4.27
C TRP A 163 -9.65 21.61 3.96
N THR A 164 -8.89 21.38 2.89
CA THR A 164 -8.33 20.06 2.56
C THR A 164 -7.49 19.51 3.72
N GLU A 165 -6.61 20.32 4.30
CA GLU A 165 -5.83 19.93 5.49
C GLU A 165 -6.73 19.60 6.67
N ARG A 166 -7.70 20.46 7.00
CA ARG A 166 -8.70 20.18 8.05
C ARG A 166 -9.48 18.91 7.79
N SER A 167 -9.77 18.60 6.54
CA SER A 167 -10.58 17.45 6.13
C SER A 167 -9.81 16.14 6.27
N LEU A 168 -8.51 16.11 5.96
CA LEU A 168 -7.73 14.86 5.82
C LEU A 168 -6.61 14.65 6.87
N VAL A 169 -5.91 15.72 7.31
CA VAL A 169 -4.68 15.58 8.11
C VAL A 169 -4.98 14.97 9.49
N GLY A 170 -4.20 13.95 9.86
CA GLY A 170 -4.27 13.28 11.16
C GLY A 170 -5.51 12.40 11.37
N LYS A 171 -6.27 12.09 10.30
CA LYS A 171 -7.54 11.36 10.40
C LYS A 171 -7.47 10.00 9.71
N ALA A 172 -8.01 8.99 10.38
CA ALA A 172 -8.27 7.68 9.80
C ALA A 172 -9.37 7.71 8.72
N LYS A 173 -10.34 8.61 8.90
CA LYS A 173 -11.45 8.85 7.98
C LYS A 173 -11.76 10.33 7.98
N GLY A 174 -11.34 11.01 6.94
CA GLY A 174 -11.56 12.43 6.72
C GLY A 174 -12.93 12.75 6.14
N GLU A 175 -13.09 14.02 5.77
CA GLU A 175 -14.16 14.43 4.85
C GLU A 175 -13.75 14.10 3.42
N LEU A 176 -14.73 14.00 2.53
CA LEU A 176 -14.49 13.64 1.14
C LEU A 176 -13.99 14.84 0.34
N ILE A 177 -12.97 14.61 -0.49
CA ILE A 177 -12.38 15.58 -1.41
C ILE A 177 -12.55 15.03 -2.82
N SER A 178 -13.18 15.79 -3.71
CA SER A 178 -13.29 15.45 -5.14
C SER A 178 -12.12 16.05 -5.90
N LEU A 179 -11.54 15.23 -6.79
CA LEU A 179 -10.51 15.67 -7.72
C LEU A 179 -11.11 16.18 -9.04
N GLY A 180 -12.43 16.05 -9.25
CA GLY A 180 -13.10 16.38 -10.50
C GLY A 180 -12.71 15.44 -11.63
N GLY A 181 -12.83 15.91 -12.88
CA GLY A 181 -12.45 15.13 -14.06
C GLY A 181 -10.96 14.81 -14.16
N PHE A 182 -10.56 14.24 -15.31
CA PHE A 182 -9.18 13.82 -15.56
C PHE A 182 -8.12 14.85 -15.12
N GLY A 183 -7.10 14.35 -14.44
CA GLY A 183 -5.87 15.06 -14.15
C GLY A 183 -5.92 15.91 -12.88
N GLY A 184 -7.11 16.20 -12.36
CA GLY A 184 -7.24 16.81 -11.04
C GLY A 184 -6.56 15.96 -9.98
N TYR A 185 -5.84 16.59 -9.06
CA TYR A 185 -4.88 15.88 -8.21
C TYR A 185 -4.74 16.45 -6.80
N ILE A 186 -4.17 15.63 -5.91
CA ILE A 186 -3.69 15.99 -4.58
C ILE A 186 -2.30 15.41 -4.34
N VAL A 187 -1.45 16.14 -3.62
CA VAL A 187 -0.14 15.69 -3.13
C VAL A 187 -0.11 15.81 -1.62
N PHE A 188 0.22 14.73 -0.93
CA PHE A 188 0.31 14.69 0.52
C PHE A 188 1.50 13.85 0.98
N GLY A 189 1.85 13.95 2.26
CA GLY A 189 2.92 13.15 2.85
C GLY A 189 2.64 12.73 4.29
N PHE A 190 3.48 11.81 4.76
CA PHE A 190 3.47 11.28 6.12
C PHE A 190 4.55 11.97 6.97
N ASP A 191 4.49 11.81 8.29
CA ASP A 191 5.50 12.38 9.20
C ASP A 191 6.72 11.46 9.40
N HIS A 192 6.80 10.41 8.60
CA HIS A 192 7.81 9.38 8.57
C HIS A 192 7.81 8.72 7.17
N THR A 193 8.86 7.96 6.85
CA THR A 193 8.89 7.12 5.64
C THR A 193 8.08 5.84 5.89
N ILE A 194 7.04 5.59 5.08
CA ILE A 194 6.35 4.30 5.06
C ILE A 194 7.31 3.27 4.48
N LEU A 195 7.64 2.23 5.24
CA LEU A 195 8.59 1.21 4.80
C LEU A 195 7.98 0.34 3.69
N ASN A 196 8.77 0.06 2.65
CA ASN A 196 8.46 -1.00 1.69
C ASN A 196 8.81 -2.35 2.32
N VAL A 197 7.79 -3.14 2.66
CA VAL A 197 7.96 -4.44 3.32
C VAL A 197 7.61 -5.56 2.37
N ALA A 198 8.65 -6.26 1.90
CA ALA A 198 8.53 -7.32 0.91
C ALA A 198 7.38 -8.31 1.22
N GLY A 199 6.53 -8.58 0.23
CA GLY A 199 5.43 -9.53 0.35
C GLY A 199 4.18 -8.98 1.06
N LEU A 200 4.20 -7.73 1.53
CA LEU A 200 3.06 -7.05 2.13
C LEU A 200 2.65 -5.83 1.31
N ARG A 201 1.42 -5.37 1.55
CA ARG A 201 0.97 -4.03 1.14
C ARG A 201 1.30 -3.06 2.27
N ASP A 202 1.77 -1.88 1.90
CA ASP A 202 2.40 -0.94 2.82
C ASP A 202 1.48 0.20 3.23
N PHE A 203 0.64 0.68 2.31
CA PHE A 203 -0.27 1.78 2.58
C PHE A 203 -1.60 1.64 1.84
N ARG A 204 -2.51 2.55 2.13
CA ARG A 204 -3.81 2.68 1.48
C ARG A 204 -4.17 4.14 1.29
N VAL A 205 -4.89 4.43 0.23
CA VAL A 205 -5.66 5.67 0.08
C VAL A 205 -7.14 5.32 -0.04
N ASP A 206 -7.95 5.87 0.86
CA ASP A 206 -9.38 5.64 0.95
C ASP A 206 -10.14 6.67 0.08
N GLY A 207 -11.21 6.22 -0.58
CA GLY A 207 -12.13 7.05 -1.38
C GLY A 207 -13.56 6.93 -0.87
N ASN A 208 -14.55 6.86 -1.77
CA ASN A 208 -15.95 6.58 -1.45
C ASN A 208 -16.55 5.39 -2.23
N ALA A 209 -15.75 4.68 -3.03
CA ALA A 209 -16.22 3.62 -3.91
C ALA A 209 -17.16 2.60 -3.25
N PHE A 210 -18.19 2.19 -3.98
CA PHE A 210 -19.15 1.20 -3.53
C PHE A 210 -19.67 0.36 -4.70
N PHE A 211 -20.10 -0.87 -4.39
CA PHE A 211 -20.77 -1.72 -5.37
C PHE A 211 -22.26 -1.44 -5.40
N ALA A 212 -22.85 -1.43 -6.59
CA ALA A 212 -24.27 -1.27 -6.79
C ALA A 212 -25.04 -2.36 -6.04
N ALA A 213 -26.06 -1.96 -5.28
CA ALA A 213 -26.92 -2.90 -4.58
C ALA A 213 -27.72 -3.80 -5.56
N ALA A 214 -28.02 -3.28 -6.76
CA ALA A 214 -28.68 -4.03 -7.82
C ALA A 214 -28.16 -3.54 -9.19
N ASN A 215 -27.28 -4.31 -9.83
CA ASN A 215 -26.90 -4.08 -11.23
C ASN A 215 -27.98 -4.70 -12.14
N PRO A 216 -28.60 -3.94 -13.07
CA PRO A 216 -29.62 -4.46 -13.98
C PRO A 216 -29.06 -5.49 -14.98
N ASN A 217 -27.74 -5.57 -15.15
CA ASN A 217 -27.08 -6.59 -15.95
C ASN A 217 -26.74 -7.83 -15.10
N PRO A 218 -27.47 -8.95 -15.25
CA PRO A 218 -27.21 -10.17 -14.46
C PRO A 218 -25.92 -10.89 -14.87
N ASN A 219 -25.34 -10.53 -16.01
CA ASN A 219 -24.12 -11.13 -16.56
C ASN A 219 -22.94 -10.13 -16.51
N ALA A 220 -22.99 -9.17 -15.58
CA ALA A 220 -21.96 -8.16 -15.39
C ALA A 220 -20.56 -8.82 -15.32
N PRO A 221 -19.58 -8.34 -16.10
CA PRO A 221 -18.29 -9.01 -16.24
C PRO A 221 -17.42 -8.88 -14.98
N LYS A 222 -17.66 -7.85 -14.17
CA LYS A 222 -16.96 -7.55 -12.91
C LYS A 222 -17.95 -6.95 -11.91
N LYS A 223 -17.50 -6.79 -10.65
CA LYS A 223 -18.23 -5.98 -9.68
C LYS A 223 -18.14 -4.50 -10.09
N GLY A 224 -19.19 -3.74 -9.80
CA GLY A 224 -19.26 -2.33 -10.17
C GLY A 224 -20.34 -1.60 -9.38
N GLY A 225 -20.34 -0.28 -9.48
CA GLY A 225 -21.22 0.65 -8.80
C GLY A 225 -20.71 2.07 -9.02
N SER A 226 -20.22 2.70 -7.96
CA SER A 226 -19.36 3.89 -8.03
C SER A 226 -17.93 3.43 -7.86
N CYS A 227 -17.17 3.33 -8.95
CA CYS A 227 -15.78 2.92 -8.96
C CYS A 227 -15.03 3.90 -9.87
N GLU A 228 -14.30 4.83 -9.27
CA GLU A 228 -13.80 6.05 -9.93
C GLU A 228 -12.27 6.12 -9.82
N PRO A 229 -11.56 5.18 -10.47
CA PRO A 229 -10.17 4.87 -10.18
C PRO A 229 -9.22 6.05 -10.42
N GLY A 230 -8.48 6.41 -9.38
CA GLY A 230 -7.37 7.35 -9.43
C GLY A 230 -6.02 6.63 -9.49
N ILE A 231 -5.08 7.18 -10.25
CA ILE A 231 -3.69 6.68 -10.28
C ILE A 231 -2.91 7.25 -9.10
N ILE A 232 -2.03 6.42 -8.56
CA ILE A 232 -1.14 6.76 -7.44
C ILE A 232 0.27 6.88 -7.98
N GLU A 233 0.92 7.99 -7.63
CA GLU A 233 2.36 8.19 -7.78
C GLU A 233 2.96 8.35 -6.38
N VAL A 234 4.18 7.84 -6.19
CA VAL A 234 4.88 7.87 -4.91
C VAL A 234 6.29 8.42 -5.06
N ALA A 235 6.80 9.05 -4.01
CA ALA A 235 8.16 9.55 -3.95
C ALA A 235 8.80 9.26 -2.58
N TYR A 236 10.11 8.97 -2.62
CA TYR A 236 10.97 8.80 -1.46
C TYR A 236 11.80 10.08 -1.26
N ASP A 237 11.79 10.65 -0.04
CA ASP A 237 12.57 11.84 0.33
C ASP A 237 14.07 11.48 0.47
N LYS A 238 14.70 11.22 -0.66
CA LYS A 238 16.08 10.79 -0.76
C LYS A 238 17.04 11.87 -0.26
N ASN A 239 16.70 13.13 -0.52
CA ASN A 239 17.52 14.28 -0.15
C ASN A 239 17.26 14.76 1.30
N LYS A 240 16.20 14.26 1.95
CA LYS A 240 15.81 14.51 3.35
C LYS A 240 15.44 15.96 3.65
N ASN A 241 14.85 16.66 2.68
CA ASN A 241 14.46 18.07 2.83
C ASN A 241 12.98 18.25 3.25
N GLY A 242 12.22 17.16 3.36
CA GLY A 242 10.80 17.18 3.72
C GLY A 242 9.90 17.76 2.63
N LYS A 243 10.30 17.72 1.36
CA LYS A 243 9.55 18.25 0.21
C LYS A 243 9.40 17.21 -0.89
N PRO A 244 8.27 17.21 -1.61
CA PRO A 244 8.03 16.33 -2.75
C PRO A 244 8.77 16.80 -4.01
N ASP A 245 10.09 16.94 -3.95
CA ASP A 245 10.95 17.39 -5.07
C ASP A 245 11.97 16.35 -5.57
N ASP A 246 11.94 15.13 -4.99
CA ASP A 246 12.62 13.95 -5.52
C ASP A 246 11.80 13.28 -6.66
N GLY A 247 12.34 12.19 -7.24
CA GLY A 247 11.71 11.49 -8.36
C GLY A 247 10.40 10.79 -8.00
N TRP A 248 9.39 10.93 -8.86
CA TRP A 248 8.07 10.30 -8.76
C TRP A 248 7.99 8.99 -9.55
N TYR A 249 7.29 8.01 -8.99
CA TYR A 249 7.09 6.68 -9.57
C TYR A 249 5.60 6.31 -9.55
N GLU A 250 5.06 5.87 -10.67
CA GLU A 250 3.67 5.41 -10.75
C GLU A 250 3.55 4.04 -10.08
N ILE A 251 2.45 3.80 -9.36
CA ILE A 251 2.07 2.45 -8.91
C ILE A 251 1.39 1.74 -10.08
N ALA A 252 2.03 0.69 -10.60
CA ALA A 252 1.50 -0.10 -11.71
C ALA A 252 0.31 -0.96 -11.26
N GLY A 253 -0.90 -0.41 -11.37
CA GLY A 253 -2.15 -1.13 -11.13
C GLY A 253 -2.51 -2.14 -12.22
N SER A 254 -3.64 -2.82 -12.02
CA SER A 254 -4.10 -3.91 -12.92
C SER A 254 -4.31 -3.52 -14.39
N GLU A 255 -4.55 -2.24 -14.70
CA GLU A 255 -4.75 -1.74 -16.06
C GLU A 255 -3.51 -1.05 -16.63
N TYR A 256 -2.36 -1.09 -15.95
CA TYR A 256 -1.13 -0.41 -16.37
C TYR A 256 -0.64 -0.81 -17.78
N ASN A 257 -0.86 -2.08 -18.15
CA ASN A 257 -0.51 -2.64 -19.45
C ASN A 257 -1.73 -2.76 -20.39
N ASN A 258 -2.88 -2.19 -20.03
CA ASN A 258 -4.05 -2.23 -20.89
C ASN A 258 -3.77 -1.39 -22.16
N PRO A 259 -3.95 -1.95 -23.37
CA PRO A 259 -3.69 -1.22 -24.62
C PRO A 259 -4.64 -0.03 -24.85
N LYS A 260 -5.74 0.07 -24.08
CA LYS A 260 -6.66 1.21 -24.09
C LYS A 260 -6.26 2.32 -23.12
N ALA A 261 -5.30 2.08 -22.22
CA ALA A 261 -4.74 3.13 -21.39
C ALA A 261 -3.84 4.03 -22.26
N ILE A 262 -3.93 5.34 -22.07
CA ILE A 262 -3.20 6.33 -22.87
C ILE A 262 -2.18 7.02 -21.96
N ARG A 263 -0.90 6.69 -22.14
CA ARG A 263 0.21 7.34 -21.42
C ARG A 263 0.53 8.70 -22.02
N ASN A 264 1.11 9.58 -21.22
CA ASN A 264 1.41 10.97 -21.63
C ASN A 264 0.17 11.68 -22.19
N TYR A 265 -1.01 11.34 -21.67
CA TYR A 265 -2.25 11.99 -22.04
C TYR A 265 -2.27 13.39 -21.44
N GLU A 266 -2.73 14.34 -22.23
CA GLU A 266 -2.88 15.73 -21.84
C GLU A 266 -4.27 16.20 -22.22
N ILE A 267 -4.92 16.90 -21.29
CA ILE A 267 -6.21 17.55 -21.52
C ILE A 267 -6.14 18.99 -21.04
N THR A 268 -6.74 19.89 -21.81
CA THR A 268 -6.93 21.29 -21.44
C THR A 268 -8.41 21.58 -21.28
N TYR A 269 -8.80 22.09 -20.11
CA TYR A 269 -10.13 22.60 -19.82
C TYR A 269 -10.17 24.12 -19.92
N TYR A 270 -11.28 24.68 -20.36
CA TYR A 270 -11.48 26.13 -20.50
C TYR A 270 -12.55 26.62 -19.54
N ARG A 271 -12.28 27.76 -18.91
CA ARG A 271 -13.27 28.46 -18.07
C ARG A 271 -14.54 28.73 -18.89
N PRO A 272 -15.73 28.48 -18.34
CA PRO A 272 -16.96 28.72 -19.06
C PRO A 272 -17.16 30.22 -19.28
N GLU A 273 -17.56 30.63 -20.49
CA GLU A 273 -17.87 32.02 -20.82
C GLU A 273 -19.14 32.50 -20.10
N THR A 274 -20.09 31.58 -19.90
CA THR A 274 -21.37 31.80 -19.23
C THR A 274 -21.76 30.58 -18.42
N GLU A 275 -22.56 30.84 -17.39
CA GLU A 275 -23.13 29.86 -16.46
C GLU A 275 -24.68 29.86 -16.55
N GLU A 276 -25.23 30.49 -17.60
CA GLU A 276 -26.66 30.52 -17.86
C GLU A 276 -27.15 29.15 -18.36
N LYS A 277 -28.33 28.75 -17.90
CA LYS A 277 -28.98 27.52 -18.35
C LYS A 277 -29.29 27.60 -19.84
N ASP A 278 -29.22 26.46 -20.53
CA ASP A 278 -29.63 26.37 -21.92
C ASP A 278 -31.09 26.86 -22.08
N ALA A 279 -31.37 27.61 -23.14
CA ALA A 279 -32.70 28.19 -23.36
C ALA A 279 -33.80 27.12 -23.52
N ASP A 280 -33.44 25.89 -23.90
CA ASP A 280 -34.34 24.75 -24.04
C ASP A 280 -34.33 23.81 -22.80
N TYR A 281 -33.70 24.23 -21.70
CA TYR A 281 -33.72 23.47 -20.45
C TYR A 281 -35.15 23.31 -19.92
N ASP A 282 -35.55 22.05 -19.77
CA ASP A 282 -36.83 21.66 -19.18
C ASP A 282 -36.56 20.57 -18.11
N PRO A 283 -36.75 20.88 -16.81
CA PRO A 283 -36.50 19.93 -15.73
C PRO A 283 -37.38 18.67 -15.78
N GLU A 284 -38.48 18.69 -16.53
CA GLU A 284 -39.33 17.50 -16.74
C GLU A 284 -38.75 16.55 -17.81
N LYS A 285 -37.83 17.03 -18.66
CA LYS A 285 -37.30 16.29 -19.81
C LYS A 285 -35.83 15.90 -19.69
N THR A 286 -35.02 16.64 -18.94
CA THR A 286 -33.59 16.38 -18.83
C THR A 286 -33.05 16.77 -17.46
N PHE A 287 -31.99 16.08 -17.04
CA PHE A 287 -31.23 16.42 -15.83
C PHE A 287 -30.04 17.35 -16.12
N ILE A 288 -29.83 17.74 -17.37
CA ILE A 288 -28.72 18.58 -17.82
C ILE A 288 -29.20 20.02 -18.03
N THR A 289 -28.63 20.96 -17.29
CA THR A 289 -28.94 22.39 -17.33
C THR A 289 -28.11 23.15 -18.37
N ILE A 290 -26.86 22.73 -18.60
CA ILE A 290 -25.97 23.30 -19.62
C ILE A 290 -25.27 22.13 -20.32
N LYS A 291 -25.65 21.83 -21.57
CA LYS A 291 -25.11 20.70 -22.34
C LYS A 291 -23.66 20.92 -22.79
N LYS A 292 -23.25 22.17 -22.99
CA LYS A 292 -21.91 22.54 -23.44
C LYS A 292 -21.26 23.47 -22.45
N TYR A 293 -20.91 22.94 -21.28
CA TYR A 293 -20.53 23.76 -20.15
C TYR A 293 -19.02 24.04 -20.09
N ILE A 294 -18.21 23.07 -19.67
CA ILE A 294 -16.74 23.23 -19.63
C ILE A 294 -16.17 22.66 -20.91
N ARG A 295 -15.67 23.50 -21.82
CA ARG A 295 -15.01 23.01 -23.03
C ARG A 295 -13.69 22.32 -22.65
N TRP A 296 -13.33 21.27 -23.38
CA TRP A 296 -12.01 20.65 -23.29
C TRP A 296 -11.48 20.20 -24.66
N GLU A 297 -10.16 20.07 -24.76
CA GLU A 297 -9.45 19.44 -25.88
C GLU A 297 -8.26 18.62 -25.37
N ASP A 298 -7.88 17.56 -26.09
CA ASP A 298 -6.81 16.65 -25.70
C ASP A 298 -5.68 16.57 -26.74
N ASN A 299 -4.55 15.99 -26.35
CA ASN A 299 -3.42 15.76 -27.25
C ASN A 299 -3.59 14.55 -28.20
N GLN A 300 -4.77 13.91 -28.19
CA GLN A 300 -5.16 12.87 -29.14
C GLN A 300 -5.97 13.45 -30.32
N GLY A 301 -6.25 14.76 -30.30
CA GLY A 301 -7.02 15.46 -31.32
C GLY A 301 -8.53 15.45 -31.09
N HIS A 302 -8.99 15.01 -29.90
CA HIS A 302 -10.39 15.08 -29.53
C HIS A 302 -10.70 16.37 -28.77
N SER A 303 -11.98 16.73 -28.75
CA SER A 303 -12.51 17.83 -27.96
C SER A 303 -13.96 17.57 -27.61
N GLY A 304 -14.47 18.28 -26.61
CA GLY A 304 -15.84 18.15 -26.17
C GLY A 304 -16.18 19.11 -25.05
N TYR A 305 -17.22 18.76 -24.30
CA TYR A 305 -17.66 19.51 -23.14
C TYR A 305 -17.91 18.56 -21.96
N LEU A 306 -17.79 19.09 -20.73
CA LEU A 306 -18.49 18.55 -19.57
C LEU A 306 -19.89 19.13 -19.56
N GLU A 307 -20.85 18.38 -19.03
CA GLU A 307 -22.25 18.79 -18.91
C GLU A 307 -22.53 19.28 -17.47
N LYS A 308 -23.37 20.30 -17.30
CA LYS A 308 -23.82 20.75 -15.97
C LYS A 308 -25.16 20.11 -15.62
N ASN A 309 -25.24 19.36 -14.53
CA ASN A 309 -26.49 18.75 -14.09
C ASN A 309 -27.36 19.70 -13.22
N THR A 310 -28.60 19.29 -12.93
CA THR A 310 -29.56 20.10 -12.15
C THR A 310 -29.32 20.11 -10.64
N TRP A 311 -28.47 19.23 -10.12
CA TRP A 311 -28.25 19.08 -8.67
C TRP A 311 -27.07 19.92 -8.17
N HIS A 312 -26.10 20.22 -9.03
CA HIS A 312 -24.90 20.98 -8.70
C HIS A 312 -24.88 22.33 -9.42
N ASN A 313 -25.29 23.39 -8.71
CA ASN A 313 -25.46 24.74 -9.29
C ASN A 313 -24.19 25.62 -9.23
N GLN A 314 -23.24 25.32 -8.36
CA GLN A 314 -21.96 26.05 -8.28
C GLN A 314 -21.17 25.90 -9.58
N SER A 315 -20.18 26.77 -9.80
CA SER A 315 -19.30 26.61 -10.96
C SER A 315 -18.51 25.30 -10.84
N TYR A 316 -18.40 24.52 -11.92
CA TYR A 316 -17.57 23.31 -11.94
C TYR A 316 -16.11 23.67 -12.14
N TYR A 317 -15.80 24.85 -12.67
CA TYR A 317 -14.42 25.30 -12.82
C TYR A 317 -13.86 25.73 -11.44
N PRO A 318 -12.63 25.34 -11.06
CA PRO A 318 -12.02 25.73 -9.79
C PRO A 318 -12.07 27.25 -9.54
N GLY A 319 -12.76 27.67 -8.48
CA GLY A 319 -13.13 29.07 -8.28
C GLY A 319 -12.00 29.98 -7.79
N TRP A 320 -10.88 29.41 -7.33
CA TRP A 320 -9.68 30.14 -6.89
C TRP A 320 -8.64 30.31 -8.02
N VAL A 321 -8.75 29.52 -9.09
CA VAL A 321 -7.84 29.59 -10.25
C VAL A 321 -8.15 30.87 -11.03
N LYS A 322 -7.12 31.62 -11.43
CA LYS A 322 -7.27 32.88 -12.18
C LYS A 322 -7.19 32.67 -13.69
N GLU A 323 -6.50 31.62 -14.11
CA GLU A 323 -6.24 31.24 -15.48
C GLU A 323 -7.53 30.79 -16.17
N ASP A 324 -7.74 31.21 -17.41
CA ASP A 324 -8.91 30.82 -18.21
C ASP A 324 -8.80 29.41 -18.81
N LYS A 325 -7.66 28.76 -18.62
CA LYS A 325 -7.44 27.37 -18.99
C LYS A 325 -6.63 26.63 -17.94
N LEU A 326 -6.93 25.34 -17.79
CA LEU A 326 -6.19 24.40 -16.94
C LEU A 326 -5.77 23.22 -17.80
N THR A 327 -4.46 22.92 -17.83
CA THR A 327 -3.90 21.78 -18.55
C THR A 327 -3.37 20.76 -17.55
N PHE A 328 -3.78 19.51 -17.71
CA PHE A 328 -3.33 18.40 -16.86
C PHE A 328 -2.68 17.31 -17.71
N HIS A 329 -1.76 16.58 -17.08
CA HIS A 329 -1.04 15.48 -17.71
C HIS A 329 -1.08 14.23 -16.83
N GLY A 330 -1.00 13.06 -17.45
CA GLY A 330 -0.88 11.78 -16.76
C GLY A 330 -1.16 10.60 -17.67
N THR A 331 -1.51 9.47 -17.08
CA THR A 331 -2.03 8.30 -17.79
C THR A 331 -3.56 8.31 -17.70
N ARG A 332 -4.24 8.24 -18.84
CA ARG A 332 -5.70 8.04 -18.90
C ARG A 332 -6.00 6.54 -18.89
N LEU A 333 -6.74 6.09 -17.88
CA LEU A 333 -7.22 4.71 -17.78
C LEU A 333 -8.32 4.44 -18.82
N PRO A 334 -8.55 3.16 -19.20
CA PRO A 334 -9.69 2.81 -20.03
C PRO A 334 -11.01 3.19 -19.35
N ASP A 335 -12.02 3.54 -20.15
CA ASP A 335 -13.36 3.78 -19.61
C ASP A 335 -13.90 2.51 -18.96
N ASN A 336 -14.52 2.69 -17.79
CA ASN A 336 -15.06 1.59 -16.97
C ASN A 336 -16.56 1.73 -16.71
N ALA A 337 -17.19 2.82 -17.15
CA ALA A 337 -18.63 3.01 -17.03
C ALA A 337 -19.40 2.38 -18.19
N VAL A 338 -20.52 1.75 -17.86
CA VAL A 338 -21.51 1.24 -18.81
C VAL A 338 -22.88 1.71 -18.40
N GLU A 339 -23.67 2.16 -19.38
CA GLU A 339 -25.10 2.40 -19.19
C GLU A 339 -25.85 1.08 -19.35
N GLU A 340 -26.22 0.47 -18.23
CA GLU A 340 -26.75 -0.90 -18.19
C GLU A 340 -28.27 -0.96 -18.34
N SER A 341 -28.97 0.19 -18.38
CA SER A 341 -30.43 0.20 -18.61
C SER A 341 -30.82 0.19 -20.09
N GLY A 342 -29.93 0.63 -20.99
CA GLY A 342 -30.22 0.89 -22.41
C GLY A 342 -31.01 2.19 -22.66
N GLU A 343 -31.38 2.93 -21.62
CA GLU A 343 -32.23 4.12 -21.66
C GLU A 343 -31.58 5.36 -21.03
N GLY A 344 -30.30 5.29 -20.63
CA GLY A 344 -29.61 6.41 -19.97
C GLY A 344 -29.94 6.58 -18.48
N LYS A 345 -30.57 5.58 -17.85
CA LYS A 345 -31.12 5.68 -16.49
C LYS A 345 -30.25 5.02 -15.43
N TYR A 346 -29.37 4.09 -15.79
CA TYR A 346 -28.59 3.32 -14.82
C TYR A 346 -27.16 3.10 -15.31
N TRP A 347 -26.23 3.87 -14.75
CA TRP A 347 -24.81 3.74 -15.03
C TRP A 347 -24.13 2.89 -13.95
N VAL A 348 -23.23 2.02 -14.39
CA VAL A 348 -22.37 1.21 -13.52
C VAL A 348 -20.93 1.46 -13.91
N GLN A 349 -20.14 2.00 -12.98
CA GLN A 349 -18.68 2.05 -13.10
C GLN A 349 -18.10 0.76 -12.53
N TYR A 350 -17.43 -0.03 -13.36
CA TYR A 350 -16.85 -1.31 -12.99
C TYR A 350 -15.47 -1.17 -12.36
N CYS A 351 -15.20 -1.91 -11.28
CA CYS A 351 -13.91 -1.84 -10.62
C CYS A 351 -12.80 -2.50 -11.48
N PHE A 352 -11.62 -1.90 -11.46
CA PHE A 352 -10.36 -2.58 -11.77
C PHE A 352 -9.91 -3.46 -10.61
N ASP A 353 -8.89 -4.30 -10.82
CA ASP A 353 -8.58 -5.38 -9.89
C ASP A 353 -7.73 -4.93 -8.69
N TYR A 354 -6.80 -3.98 -8.86
CA TYR A 354 -5.94 -3.41 -7.79
C TYR A 354 -5.14 -2.20 -8.27
N GLY A 355 -4.52 -1.47 -7.31
CA GLY A 355 -3.50 -0.44 -7.56
C GLY A 355 -4.03 0.96 -7.82
N TYR A 356 -5.33 1.20 -7.54
CA TYR A 356 -6.00 2.46 -7.80
C TYR A 356 -6.76 2.94 -6.56
N VAL A 357 -6.78 4.25 -6.36
CA VAL A 357 -7.63 4.90 -5.34
C VAL A 357 -9.07 4.90 -5.82
N ASP A 358 -10.03 4.88 -4.89
CA ASP A 358 -11.45 5.03 -5.18
C ASP A 358 -12.02 4.05 -6.22
N ASN A 359 -11.36 2.89 -6.33
CA ASN A 359 -11.69 1.86 -7.29
C ASN A 359 -12.48 0.70 -6.67
N LEU A 360 -12.25 0.46 -5.38
CA LEU A 360 -12.86 -0.63 -4.59
C LEU A 360 -13.28 -0.08 -3.23
N PRO A 361 -14.34 -0.63 -2.61
CA PRO A 361 -14.76 -0.19 -1.29
C PRO A 361 -13.62 -0.18 -0.27
N ASN A 362 -13.56 0.92 0.50
CA ASN A 362 -12.60 1.08 1.58
C ASN A 362 -12.64 -0.14 2.51
N GLY A 363 -11.47 -0.62 2.92
CA GLY A 363 -11.38 -1.85 3.73
C GLY A 363 -10.87 -3.06 2.94
N MET A 364 -11.18 -3.15 1.64
CA MET A 364 -10.80 -4.31 0.84
C MET A 364 -9.29 -4.45 0.67
N ALA A 365 -8.81 -5.69 0.60
CA ALA A 365 -7.38 -5.98 0.50
C ALA A 365 -6.76 -5.34 -0.76
N ASP A 366 -7.45 -5.41 -1.90
CA ASP A 366 -7.01 -4.87 -3.19
C ASP A 366 -7.12 -3.33 -3.33
N ASN A 367 -7.69 -2.64 -2.32
CA ASN A 367 -7.59 -1.18 -2.18
C ASN A 367 -6.30 -0.75 -1.44
N ALA A 368 -5.53 -1.69 -0.87
CA ALA A 368 -4.20 -1.41 -0.36
C ALA A 368 -3.12 -1.55 -1.45
N VAL A 369 -2.02 -0.84 -1.26
CA VAL A 369 -0.93 -0.64 -2.22
C VAL A 369 0.35 -1.25 -1.68
N ASP A 370 1.06 -1.97 -2.54
CA ASP A 370 2.43 -2.42 -2.31
C ASP A 370 3.39 -1.50 -3.09
N ILE A 371 4.40 -0.97 -2.38
CA ILE A 371 5.38 -0.04 -2.95
C ILE A 371 6.25 -0.72 -4.01
N ASP A 372 6.43 -2.04 -3.98
CA ASP A 372 7.12 -2.80 -5.04
C ASP A 372 6.35 -2.83 -6.38
N TRP A 373 5.15 -2.25 -6.45
CA TRP A 373 4.45 -1.99 -7.71
C TRP A 373 4.93 -0.70 -8.40
N ALA A 374 5.84 0.06 -7.79
CA ALA A 374 6.38 1.29 -8.35
C ALA A 374 7.17 1.05 -9.66
N VAL A 375 6.90 1.90 -10.66
CA VAL A 375 7.60 1.94 -11.94
C VAL A 375 8.07 3.35 -12.26
N ASP A 376 9.21 3.47 -12.94
CA ASP A 376 9.70 4.75 -13.44
C ASP A 376 8.93 5.23 -14.69
N LYS A 377 9.29 6.42 -15.17
CA LYS A 377 8.72 7.03 -16.39
C LYS A 377 8.83 6.17 -17.65
N ASP A 378 9.77 5.22 -17.68
CA ASP A 378 10.00 4.31 -18.81
C ASP A 378 9.27 2.97 -18.60
N GLY A 379 8.52 2.85 -17.50
CA GLY A 379 7.76 1.66 -17.10
C GLY A 379 8.61 0.53 -16.54
N LYS A 380 9.85 0.81 -16.15
CA LYS A 380 10.72 -0.16 -15.50
C LYS A 380 10.41 -0.21 -14.00
N LYS A 381 10.26 -1.41 -13.46
CA LYS A 381 10.10 -1.62 -12.02
C LYS A 381 11.27 -1.01 -11.24
N VAL A 382 10.93 -0.27 -10.18
CA VAL A 382 11.88 0.33 -9.25
C VAL A 382 11.63 -0.22 -7.86
N HIS A 383 12.71 -0.50 -7.13
CA HIS A 383 12.63 -0.85 -5.73
C HIS A 383 12.96 0.39 -4.90
N LEU A 384 11.99 0.86 -4.13
CA LEU A 384 12.13 1.96 -3.18
C LEU A 384 12.28 1.38 -1.76
N PRO A 385 13.13 1.95 -0.89
CA PRO A 385 13.20 1.53 0.51
C PRO A 385 11.92 1.85 1.29
N GLY A 386 11.12 2.79 0.78
CA GLY A 386 9.89 3.29 1.35
C GLY A 386 9.43 4.54 0.61
N ILE A 387 8.39 5.20 1.10
CA ILE A 387 7.84 6.43 0.52
C ILE A 387 7.53 7.47 1.60
N ASP A 388 7.62 8.74 1.25
CA ASP A 388 7.31 9.87 2.14
C ASP A 388 6.14 10.71 1.59
N PHE A 389 6.01 10.74 0.26
CA PHE A 389 5.00 11.51 -0.45
C PHE A 389 4.18 10.64 -1.40
N VAL A 390 2.90 11.00 -1.53
CA VAL A 390 1.95 10.36 -2.42
C VAL A 390 1.25 11.46 -3.21
N ARG A 391 1.17 11.29 -4.52
CA ARG A 391 0.32 12.06 -5.42
C ARG A 391 -0.77 11.15 -5.94
N VAL A 392 -2.01 11.62 -5.90
CA VAL A 392 -3.15 10.92 -6.50
C VAL A 392 -3.79 11.85 -7.51
N TYR A 393 -4.13 11.33 -8.69
CA TYR A 393 -4.89 12.09 -9.68
C TYR A 393 -6.03 11.26 -10.27
N CYS A 394 -7.12 11.93 -10.63
CA CYS A 394 -8.22 11.33 -11.36
C CYS A 394 -7.72 10.89 -12.74
N ALA A 395 -7.73 9.58 -13.00
CA ALA A 395 -7.20 9.02 -14.23
C ALA A 395 -8.28 8.72 -15.28
N MET A 396 -9.53 9.12 -15.00
CA MET A 396 -10.69 8.85 -15.83
C MET A 396 -11.08 10.09 -16.64
N ARG A 397 -11.35 9.89 -17.93
CA ARG A 397 -12.15 10.83 -18.72
C ARG A 397 -13.31 10.05 -19.30
N GLN A 398 -14.46 10.14 -18.62
CA GLN A 398 -15.76 9.69 -19.11
C GLN A 398 -16.89 10.52 -18.47
N GLU A 399 -18.03 10.58 -19.14
CA GLU A 399 -19.26 11.24 -18.67
C GLU A 399 -20.35 10.17 -18.54
N CYS A 400 -20.99 10.10 -17.38
CA CYS A 400 -21.99 9.08 -17.02
C CYS A 400 -23.41 9.66 -17.02
N GLY A 401 -23.71 10.51 -18.01
CA GLY A 401 -25.01 11.18 -18.15
C GLY A 401 -25.39 11.98 -16.91
N TRP A 402 -26.52 11.63 -16.29
CA TRP A 402 -27.04 12.35 -15.11
C TRP A 402 -26.14 12.22 -13.87
N LEU A 403 -25.27 11.21 -13.81
CA LEU A 403 -24.25 11.10 -12.76
C LEU A 403 -23.12 12.12 -12.94
N GLY A 404 -22.97 12.75 -14.11
CA GLY A 404 -21.86 13.65 -14.40
C GLY A 404 -20.55 12.94 -14.74
N GLU A 405 -19.45 13.65 -14.56
CA GLU A 405 -18.11 13.12 -14.82
C GLU A 405 -17.74 12.04 -13.81
N THR A 406 -16.91 11.08 -14.23
CA THR A 406 -16.25 10.19 -13.26
C THR A 406 -15.12 10.95 -12.56
N SER A 407 -15.22 11.03 -11.25
CA SER A 407 -14.34 11.81 -10.40
C SER A 407 -13.75 10.92 -9.33
N THR A 408 -12.42 10.87 -9.23
CA THR A 408 -11.79 10.21 -8.08
C THR A 408 -12.00 11.06 -6.84
N GLU A 409 -12.45 10.44 -5.76
CA GLU A 409 -12.49 11.04 -4.44
C GLU A 409 -11.46 10.49 -3.45
N ILE A 410 -11.07 11.34 -2.51
CA ILE A 410 -10.11 11.05 -1.43
C ILE A 410 -10.76 11.32 -0.08
N GLN A 411 -10.64 10.36 0.83
CA GLN A 411 -11.13 10.43 2.21
C GLN A 411 -10.02 10.27 3.25
N GLY A 412 -8.82 9.82 2.84
CA GLY A 412 -7.67 9.70 3.72
C GLY A 412 -6.63 8.76 3.17
N ALA A 413 -5.51 8.62 3.89
CA ALA A 413 -4.51 7.61 3.61
C ALA A 413 -3.93 7.07 4.93
N THR A 414 -3.53 5.80 4.91
CA THR A 414 -3.08 5.07 6.10
C THR A 414 -1.83 4.23 5.80
N ASP A 415 -0.79 4.38 6.63
CA ASP A 415 0.29 3.40 6.78
C ASP A 415 -0.27 2.13 7.44
N LEU A 416 -0.21 1.02 6.71
CA LEU A 416 -0.78 -0.25 7.17
C LEU A 416 0.06 -0.89 8.28
N HIS A 417 1.38 -0.69 8.25
CA HIS A 417 2.28 -1.30 9.21
C HIS A 417 2.09 -0.69 10.60
N LEU A 418 2.10 0.65 10.68
CA LEU A 418 1.87 1.42 11.91
C LEU A 418 0.44 1.25 12.44
N SER A 419 -0.56 1.10 11.57
CA SER A 419 -1.94 0.80 12.00
C SER A 419 -2.16 -0.67 12.40
N GLY A 420 -1.11 -1.50 12.40
CA GLY A 420 -1.17 -2.90 12.83
C GLY A 420 -1.85 -3.85 11.84
N LYS A 421 -2.09 -3.40 10.60
CA LYS A 421 -2.66 -4.22 9.54
C LYS A 421 -1.54 -4.96 8.80
N ARG A 422 -1.83 -6.19 8.40
CA ARG A 422 -0.93 -7.02 7.59
C ARG A 422 -1.74 -7.60 6.45
N ILE A 423 -1.48 -7.12 5.24
CA ILE A 423 -2.17 -7.57 4.04
C ILE A 423 -1.10 -8.10 3.11
N THR A 424 -1.18 -9.38 2.74
CA THR A 424 -0.26 -9.99 1.78
C THR A 424 -0.40 -9.31 0.42
N THR A 425 0.72 -9.10 -0.27
CA THR A 425 0.71 -8.60 -1.64
C THR A 425 0.18 -9.64 -2.63
N ARG A 426 -0.08 -9.21 -3.88
CA ARG A 426 -0.48 -10.12 -4.95
C ARG A 426 0.74 -10.93 -5.43
N PRO A 427 0.57 -12.22 -5.71
CA PRO A 427 1.67 -13.08 -6.19
C PRO A 427 2.19 -12.68 -7.56
#